data_AF-A0A369V3W7-F1
#
_entry.id   AF-A0A369V3W7-F1
#
_cell.length_a   1.000
_cell.length_b   1.000
_cell.length_c   1.000
_cell.angle_alpha   90.00
_cell.angle_beta   90.00
_cell.angle_gamma   90.00
#
_symmetry.space_group_name_H-M   'P 1'
#
loop_
_entity.id
_entity.type
_entity.pdbx_description
1 polymer ?
#
loop_
_entity_poly.entity_id
_entity_poly.type
_entity_poly.pdbx_seq_one_letter_code
_entity_poly.pdbx_strand_id
1 'polypeptide(L)'
;MGRAEERKARQRGGRRAAPKRRSSGAGGKSGIRRLFTWKKILGTFFGLCLLGMGAFIVLYMVIDIPEGNADAELQSNVYKYSDGSVMARTGDRNREIVDLAKVPKDVQRTFVAAENKTFYDDAGVDLKGTTRGVLNTLSGKGAQGGSTITQQYVKNYYLSQEQTVSRKLKELVISLKLDREKSKDYILA
;
A
#
# COMPACT_ATOMS: atom_id res chain seq x y z
N MET A 1 14.61 -69.92 76.44
CA MET A 1 14.02 -69.44 75.18
C MET A 1 13.03 -68.34 75.53
N GLY A 2 13.43 -67.07 75.40
CA GLY A 2 12.69 -65.97 76.02
C GLY A 2 13.06 -64.60 75.46
N ARG A 3 12.02 -63.84 75.13
CA ARG A 3 11.94 -62.37 75.05
C ARG A 3 12.93 -61.61 74.16
N ALA A 4 13.68 -62.28 73.29
CA ALA A 4 14.48 -61.61 72.24
C ALA A 4 13.81 -61.61 70.85
N GLU A 5 12.91 -62.56 70.57
CA GLU A 5 12.29 -62.68 69.24
C GLU A 5 10.96 -61.91 69.08
N GLU A 6 10.22 -61.65 70.17
CA GLU A 6 9.01 -60.83 70.14
C GLU A 6 9.27 -59.34 69.85
N ARG A 7 10.52 -58.86 70.04
CA ARG A 7 10.90 -57.48 69.69
C ARG A 7 11.23 -57.27 68.21
N LYS A 8 11.46 -58.34 67.44
CA LYS A 8 11.65 -58.24 65.96
C LYS A 8 10.34 -58.30 65.17
N ALA A 9 9.23 -58.74 65.78
CA ALA A 9 7.94 -58.88 65.09
C ALA A 9 7.06 -57.60 65.10
N ARG A 10 7.34 -56.61 65.95
CA ARG A 10 6.56 -55.36 66.07
C ARG A 10 7.13 -54.14 65.32
N GLN A 11 8.26 -54.28 64.64
CA GLN A 11 8.80 -53.27 63.70
C GLN A 11 8.39 -53.54 62.23
N ARG A 12 7.29 -54.27 62.00
CA ARG A 12 6.49 -54.16 60.76
C ARG A 12 5.65 -52.88 60.76
N GLY A 13 6.29 -51.77 61.13
CA GLY A 13 5.71 -50.44 61.14
C GLY A 13 5.59 -49.89 59.73
N GLY A 14 4.35 -49.71 59.28
CA GLY A 14 3.99 -48.56 58.45
C GLY A 14 4.62 -48.46 57.06
N ARG A 15 4.34 -49.43 56.18
CA ARG A 15 4.31 -49.11 54.73
C ARG A 15 2.99 -48.42 54.40
N ARG A 16 2.87 -47.14 54.80
CA ARG A 16 1.96 -46.19 54.14
C ARG A 16 2.79 -45.46 53.11
N ALA A 17 2.53 -45.77 51.83
CA ALA A 17 3.09 -45.07 50.70
C ALA A 17 2.79 -43.57 50.84
N ALA A 18 3.83 -42.75 50.94
CA ALA A 18 3.68 -41.31 50.77
C ALA A 18 3.14 -41.06 49.36
N PRO A 19 2.10 -40.21 49.17
CA PRO A 19 1.71 -39.84 47.83
C PRO A 19 2.88 -39.07 47.21
N LYS A 20 3.38 -39.56 46.08
CA LYS A 20 4.33 -38.84 45.22
C LYS A 20 3.79 -37.42 45.04
N ARG A 21 4.46 -36.43 45.62
CA ARG A 21 4.32 -35.03 45.20
C ARG A 21 4.59 -35.03 43.70
N ARG A 22 3.54 -34.82 42.91
CA ARG A 22 3.66 -34.53 41.49
C ARG A 22 4.55 -33.29 41.39
N SER A 23 5.82 -33.48 41.04
CA SER A 23 6.66 -32.38 40.61
C SER A 23 6.00 -31.80 39.37
N SER A 24 5.44 -30.62 39.59
CA SER A 24 5.07 -29.68 38.56
C SER A 24 6.25 -29.46 37.63
N GLY A 25 5.96 -29.41 36.33
CA GLY A 25 6.71 -28.54 35.43
C GLY A 25 7.88 -29.20 34.71
N ALA A 26 7.58 -29.90 33.63
CA ALA A 26 8.33 -29.73 32.40
C ALA A 26 7.40 -30.14 31.25
N GLY A 27 6.38 -29.31 31.00
CA GLY A 27 5.69 -29.35 29.73
C GLY A 27 6.70 -29.05 28.65
N GLY A 28 7.23 -30.11 28.03
CA GLY A 28 8.02 -30.06 26.80
C GLY A 28 7.15 -29.61 25.64
N LYS A 29 6.65 -28.37 25.71
CA LYS A 29 5.92 -27.69 24.65
C LYS A 29 6.11 -26.19 24.88
N SER A 30 7.18 -25.60 24.33
CA SER A 30 7.22 -24.19 23.88
C SER A 30 8.66 -23.67 23.60
N GLY A 31 9.39 -24.29 22.67
CA GLY A 31 10.48 -23.55 22.00
C GLY A 31 9.89 -22.44 21.12
N ILE A 32 8.82 -22.76 20.39
CA ILE A 32 8.15 -21.87 19.44
C ILE A 32 7.33 -20.76 20.11
N ARG A 33 6.61 -20.99 21.22
CA ARG A 33 5.82 -19.92 21.89
C ARG A 33 6.70 -18.91 22.65
N ARG A 34 7.98 -19.20 22.87
CA ARG A 34 8.98 -18.23 23.39
C ARG A 34 9.45 -17.25 22.32
N LEU A 35 9.37 -17.62 21.04
CA LEU A 35 9.61 -16.72 19.90
C LEU A 35 8.34 -15.94 19.52
N PHE A 36 7.17 -16.55 19.74
CA PHE A 36 5.83 -15.98 19.49
C PHE A 36 5.14 -15.42 20.74
N THR A 37 5.88 -14.69 21.59
CA THR A 37 5.21 -13.88 22.63
C THR A 37 4.57 -12.68 21.97
N TRP A 38 3.32 -12.32 22.30
CA TRP A 38 2.62 -11.20 21.67
C TRP A 38 3.42 -9.90 21.66
N LYS A 39 4.24 -9.64 22.71
CA LYS A 39 5.20 -8.53 22.78
C LYS A 39 6.26 -8.56 21.68
N LYS A 40 6.79 -9.74 21.33
CA LYS A 40 7.77 -9.91 20.24
C LYS A 40 7.11 -9.76 18.88
N ILE A 41 5.91 -10.30 18.69
CA ILE A 41 5.14 -10.12 17.44
C ILE A 41 4.84 -8.63 17.23
N LEU A 42 4.38 -7.94 18.27
CA LEU A 42 4.10 -6.52 18.23
C LEU A 42 5.37 -5.70 17.99
N GLY A 43 6.47 -6.03 18.69
CA GLY A 43 7.76 -5.40 18.49
C GLY A 43 8.30 -5.58 17.07
N THR A 44 8.23 -6.79 16.52
CA THR A 44 8.61 -7.07 15.13
C THR A 44 7.70 -6.33 14.15
N PHE A 45 6.39 -6.28 14.38
CA PHE A 45 5.45 -5.54 13.54
C PHE A 45 5.80 -4.06 13.47
N PHE A 46 5.93 -3.39 14.62
CA PHE A 46 6.31 -1.97 14.64
C PHE A 46 7.73 -1.74 14.10
N GLY A 47 8.67 -2.65 14.36
CA GLY A 47 10.01 -2.61 13.77
C GLY A 47 9.97 -2.64 12.25
N LEU A 48 9.16 -3.53 11.66
CA LEU A 48 8.97 -3.60 10.20
C LEU A 48 8.25 -2.35 9.66
N CYS A 49 7.25 -1.83 10.36
CA CYS A 49 6.60 -0.57 9.97
C CYS A 49 7.59 0.61 9.97
N LEU A 50 8.44 0.72 10.99
CA LEU A 50 9.47 1.76 11.06
C LEU A 50 10.50 1.61 9.94
N LEU A 51 10.96 0.39 9.67
CA LEU A 51 11.86 0.12 8.55
C LEU A 51 11.22 0.47 7.20
N GLY A 52 9.94 0.09 7.00
CA GLY A 52 9.19 0.42 5.79
C GLY A 52 9.01 1.93 5.61
N MET A 53 8.70 2.65 6.70
CA MET A 53 8.59 4.11 6.68
C MET A 53 9.93 4.77 6.39
N GLY A 54 11.02 4.28 6.99
CA GLY A 54 12.38 4.75 6.69
C GLY A 54 12.76 4.53 5.22
N ALA A 55 12.49 3.33 4.68
CA ALA A 55 12.72 3.02 3.27
C ALA A 55 11.88 3.92 2.35
N PHE A 56 10.63 4.18 2.70
CA PHE A 56 9.76 5.09 1.96
C PHE A 56 10.27 6.53 1.97
N ILE A 57 10.75 7.02 3.11
CA ILE A 57 11.36 8.35 3.23
C ILE A 57 12.60 8.45 2.34
N VAL A 58 13.48 7.45 2.37
CA VAL A 58 14.66 7.41 1.48
C VAL A 58 14.22 7.43 0.02
N LEU A 59 13.24 6.61 -0.35
CA LEU A 59 12.70 6.57 -1.72
C LEU A 59 12.13 7.93 -2.14
N TYR A 60 11.41 8.61 -1.25
CA TYR A 60 10.87 9.95 -1.49
C TYR A 60 11.99 10.99 -1.68
N MET A 61 13.09 10.88 -0.94
CA MET A 61 14.22 11.80 -1.09
C MET A 61 15.04 11.54 -2.36
N VAL A 62 15.11 10.29 -2.83
CA VAL A 62 15.95 9.89 -3.98
C VAL A 62 15.22 10.03 -5.33
N ILE A 63 13.90 9.83 -5.38
CA ILE A 63 13.15 9.92 -6.63
C ILE A 63 12.73 11.37 -6.86
N ASP A 64 13.35 12.02 -7.83
CA ASP A 64 12.89 13.33 -8.31
C ASP A 64 11.79 13.21 -9.36
N ILE A 65 11.07 14.32 -9.57
CA ILE A 65 10.13 14.44 -10.68
C ILE A 65 10.98 14.56 -11.95
N PRO A 66 10.91 13.59 -12.89
CA PRO A 66 11.69 13.66 -14.12
C PRO A 66 11.15 14.78 -15.01
N GLU A 67 11.90 15.13 -16.05
CA GLU A 67 11.37 15.98 -17.11
C GLU A 67 10.20 15.30 -17.84
N GLY A 68 9.28 16.10 -18.38
CA GLY A 68 8.13 15.61 -19.13
C GLY A 68 8.57 14.76 -20.32
N ASN A 69 7.85 13.69 -20.60
CA ASN A 69 8.12 12.86 -21.77
C ASN A 69 7.77 13.66 -23.04
N ALA A 70 8.72 13.79 -23.97
CA ALA A 70 8.51 14.47 -25.25
C ALA A 70 7.29 13.91 -26.02
N ASP A 71 7.04 12.60 -25.94
CA ASP A 71 5.85 11.98 -26.53
C ASP A 71 4.54 12.49 -25.91
N ALA A 72 4.58 12.87 -24.63
CA ALA A 72 3.45 13.43 -23.91
C ALA A 72 3.15 14.88 -24.31
N GLU A 73 3.99 15.52 -25.12
CA GLU A 73 3.77 16.89 -25.63
C GLU A 73 3.43 16.93 -27.13
N LEU A 74 3.69 15.88 -27.90
CA LEU A 74 3.33 15.78 -29.34
C LEU A 74 1.87 16.15 -29.65
N GLN A 75 1.65 17.07 -30.57
CA GLN A 75 0.31 17.46 -31.02
C GLN A 75 0.11 17.19 -32.52
N SER A 76 -1.15 17.08 -32.92
CA SER A 76 -1.51 17.19 -34.33
C SER A 76 -1.61 18.65 -34.75
N ASN A 77 -1.16 18.93 -35.98
CA ASN A 77 -1.53 20.14 -36.69
C ASN A 77 -2.99 20.01 -37.15
N VAL A 78 -3.82 20.99 -36.83
CA VAL A 78 -5.26 21.03 -37.20
C VAL A 78 -5.47 22.14 -38.23
N TYR A 79 -5.76 21.75 -39.47
CA TYR A 79 -6.13 22.66 -40.54
C TYR A 79 -7.64 22.91 -40.50
N LYS A 80 -8.07 24.17 -40.57
CA LYS A 80 -9.47 24.59 -40.49
C LYS A 80 -9.86 25.41 -41.72
N TYR A 81 -11.12 25.31 -42.13
CA TYR A 81 -11.72 26.21 -43.12
C TYR A 81 -11.98 27.60 -42.51
N SER A 82 -12.33 28.58 -43.34
CA SER A 82 -12.63 29.95 -42.89
C SER A 82 -13.82 30.05 -41.95
N ASP A 83 -14.72 29.07 -41.95
CA ASP A 83 -15.86 28.96 -41.03
C ASP A 83 -15.48 28.30 -39.68
N GLY A 84 -14.23 27.86 -39.52
CA GLY A 84 -13.72 27.19 -38.33
C GLY A 84 -13.88 25.67 -38.31
N SER A 85 -14.55 25.07 -39.29
CA SER A 85 -14.68 23.61 -39.39
C SER A 85 -13.34 22.93 -39.72
N VAL A 86 -13.11 21.72 -39.20
CA VAL A 86 -11.83 21.01 -39.38
C VAL A 86 -11.75 20.44 -40.80
N MET A 87 -10.72 20.83 -41.54
CA MET A 87 -10.39 20.31 -42.86
C MET A 87 -9.57 19.03 -42.76
N ALA A 88 -8.49 19.06 -41.98
CA ALA A 88 -7.57 17.95 -41.85
C ALA A 88 -6.82 18.01 -40.52
N ARG A 89 -6.34 16.85 -40.07
CA ARG A 89 -5.40 16.72 -38.95
C ARG A 89 -4.19 15.92 -39.42
N THR A 90 -2.98 16.36 -39.09
CA THR A 90 -1.74 15.65 -39.41
C THR A 90 -0.77 15.67 -38.24
N GLY A 91 0.04 14.62 -38.09
CA GLY A 91 0.99 14.42 -37.01
C GLY A 91 0.98 12.98 -36.47
N ASP A 92 2.02 12.61 -35.73
CA ASP A 92 2.21 11.23 -35.24
C ASP A 92 1.20 10.81 -34.15
N ARG A 93 0.51 11.78 -33.56
CA ARG A 93 -0.50 11.60 -32.51
C ARG A 93 -1.70 12.50 -32.78
N ASN A 94 -2.90 11.92 -32.84
CA ASN A 94 -4.17 12.67 -32.94
C ASN A 94 -4.54 13.30 -31.59
N ARG A 95 -3.84 14.37 -31.21
CA ARG A 95 -4.03 15.11 -29.95
C ARG A 95 -4.00 16.62 -30.19
N GLU A 96 -4.87 17.34 -29.49
CA GLU A 96 -4.88 18.80 -29.39
C GLU A 96 -4.88 19.15 -27.90
N ILE A 97 -3.95 20.00 -27.45
CA ILE A 97 -3.91 20.49 -26.07
C ILE A 97 -4.89 21.64 -25.98
N VAL A 98 -5.80 21.55 -25.03
CA VAL A 98 -6.80 22.58 -24.77
C VAL A 98 -6.59 23.10 -23.35
N ASP A 99 -6.72 24.40 -23.18
CA ASP A 99 -6.70 25.00 -21.85
C ASP A 99 -7.90 24.48 -21.04
N LEU A 100 -7.69 24.14 -19.78
CA LEU A 100 -8.75 23.71 -18.87
C LEU A 100 -9.90 24.72 -18.78
N ALA A 101 -9.62 26.02 -18.95
CA ALA A 101 -10.63 27.08 -18.99
C ALA A 101 -11.62 26.93 -20.18
N LYS A 102 -11.23 26.24 -21.26
CA LYS A 102 -12.10 25.95 -22.41
C LYS A 102 -12.98 24.72 -22.18
N VAL A 103 -12.68 23.90 -21.16
CA VAL A 103 -13.47 22.71 -20.82
C VAL A 103 -14.62 23.13 -19.90
N PRO A 104 -15.90 22.85 -20.22
CA PRO A 104 -17.01 23.18 -19.35
C PRO A 104 -16.84 22.60 -17.95
N LYS A 105 -17.18 23.38 -16.91
CA LYS A 105 -17.00 22.95 -15.51
C LYS A 105 -17.76 21.67 -15.17
N ASP A 106 -18.90 21.43 -15.80
CA ASP A 106 -19.66 20.19 -15.59
C ASP A 106 -18.91 18.98 -16.14
N VAL A 107 -18.23 19.10 -17.29
CA VAL A 107 -17.38 18.02 -17.83
C VAL A 107 -16.20 17.74 -16.90
N GLN A 108 -15.52 18.78 -16.41
CA GLN A 108 -14.43 18.65 -15.43
C GLN A 108 -14.91 17.90 -14.18
N ARG A 109 -16.06 18.30 -13.63
CA ARG A 109 -16.64 17.70 -12.43
C ARG A 109 -17.11 16.27 -12.65
N THR A 110 -17.69 15.95 -13.81
CA THR A 110 -18.08 14.58 -14.17
C THR A 110 -16.87 13.66 -14.20
N PHE A 111 -15.77 14.10 -14.82
CA PHE A 111 -14.54 13.30 -14.88
C PHE A 111 -13.95 13.09 -13.49
N VAL A 112 -13.85 14.15 -12.68
CA VAL A 112 -13.40 14.06 -11.28
C VAL A 112 -14.30 13.12 -10.46
N ALA A 113 -15.62 13.23 -10.60
CA ALA A 113 -16.55 12.39 -9.86
C ALA A 113 -16.46 10.90 -10.23
N ALA A 114 -16.19 10.60 -11.51
CA ALA A 114 -16.07 9.24 -12.02
C ALA A 114 -14.72 8.60 -11.65
N GLU A 115 -13.62 9.34 -11.83
CA GLU A 115 -12.26 8.79 -11.73
C GLU A 115 -11.66 8.93 -10.32
N ASN A 116 -11.91 10.05 -9.63
CA ASN A 116 -11.24 10.38 -8.38
C ASN A 116 -12.07 11.39 -7.57
N LYS A 117 -13.13 10.92 -6.90
CA LYS A 117 -14.05 11.79 -6.15
C LYS A 117 -13.37 12.71 -5.11
N THR A 118 -12.25 12.27 -4.53
CA THR A 118 -11.46 13.03 -3.56
C THR A 118 -10.38 13.91 -4.18
N PHE A 119 -10.36 14.08 -5.51
CA PHE A 119 -9.26 14.71 -6.25
C PHE A 119 -8.80 16.03 -5.65
N TYR A 120 -9.74 16.92 -5.31
CA TYR A 120 -9.40 18.25 -4.79
C TYR A 120 -8.87 18.25 -3.34
N ASP A 121 -9.09 17.16 -2.60
CA ASP A 121 -8.76 17.05 -1.16
C ASP A 121 -7.65 16.03 -0.87
N ASP A 122 -7.35 15.14 -1.83
CA ASP A 122 -6.28 14.15 -1.66
C ASP A 122 -4.89 14.77 -1.85
N ALA A 123 -3.86 14.06 -1.39
CA ALA A 123 -2.47 14.49 -1.51
C ALA A 123 -1.79 13.95 -2.79
N GLY A 124 -2.55 13.80 -3.88
CA GLY A 124 -2.12 13.17 -5.13
C GLY A 124 -2.25 11.65 -5.12
N VAL A 125 -2.55 11.05 -3.97
CA VAL A 125 -2.88 9.62 -3.81
C VAL A 125 -4.04 9.46 -2.83
N ASP A 126 -4.99 8.59 -3.15
CA ASP A 126 -6.10 8.26 -2.25
C ASP A 126 -5.81 6.96 -1.50
N LEU A 127 -5.11 7.07 -0.36
CA LEU A 127 -4.77 5.90 0.47
C LEU A 127 -6.00 5.11 0.92
N LYS A 128 -7.11 5.80 1.22
CA LYS A 128 -8.36 5.14 1.64
C LYS A 128 -8.98 4.39 0.46
N GLY A 129 -9.07 5.02 -0.70
CA GLY A 129 -9.56 4.42 -1.94
C GLY A 129 -8.72 3.24 -2.41
N THR A 130 -7.39 3.39 -2.44
CA THR A 130 -6.46 2.31 -2.79
C THR A 130 -6.58 1.14 -1.81
N THR A 131 -6.57 1.39 -0.50
CA THR A 131 -6.70 0.32 0.51
C THR A 131 -8.03 -0.40 0.37
N ARG A 132 -9.14 0.33 0.21
CA ARG A 132 -10.47 -0.23 -0.01
C ARG A 132 -10.52 -1.06 -1.30
N GLY A 133 -9.90 -0.58 -2.38
CA GLY A 133 -9.84 -1.30 -3.65
C GLY A 133 -9.06 -2.61 -3.55
N VAL A 134 -7.90 -2.59 -2.87
CA VAL A 134 -7.11 -3.79 -2.58
C VAL A 134 -7.92 -4.78 -1.75
N LEU A 135 -8.54 -4.33 -0.65
CA LEU A 135 -9.35 -5.19 0.21
C LEU A 135 -10.54 -5.80 -0.54
N ASN A 136 -11.25 -5.02 -1.36
CA ASN A 136 -12.36 -5.50 -2.17
C ASN A 136 -11.90 -6.56 -3.19
N THR A 137 -10.77 -6.33 -3.85
CA THR A 137 -10.17 -7.26 -4.80
C THR A 137 -9.81 -8.58 -4.12
N LEU A 138 -9.11 -8.51 -2.97
CA LEU A 138 -8.74 -9.70 -2.19
C LEU A 138 -9.96 -10.43 -1.60
N SER A 139 -11.03 -9.70 -1.32
CA SER A 139 -12.29 -10.26 -0.81
C SER A 139 -13.20 -10.81 -1.91
N GLY A 140 -12.76 -10.84 -3.18
CA GLY A 140 -13.54 -11.36 -4.31
C GLY A 140 -14.70 -10.46 -4.76
N LYS A 141 -14.76 -9.21 -4.31
CA LYS A 141 -15.82 -8.24 -4.67
C LYS A 141 -15.57 -7.52 -6.00
N GLY A 142 -14.63 -8.02 -6.80
CA GLY A 142 -14.18 -7.44 -8.06
C GLY A 142 -13.01 -6.47 -7.90
N ALA A 143 -12.32 -6.23 -9.01
CA ALA A 143 -11.24 -5.24 -9.08
C ALA A 143 -11.83 -3.82 -9.07
N GLN A 144 -11.32 -2.98 -8.19
CA GLN A 144 -11.69 -1.57 -8.16
C GLN A 144 -10.49 -0.71 -8.52
N GLY A 145 -10.68 0.24 -9.45
CA GLY A 145 -9.69 1.25 -9.78
C GLY A 145 -9.28 2.02 -8.51
N GLY A 146 -7.98 1.99 -8.22
CA GLY A 146 -7.41 2.61 -7.03
C GLY A 146 -6.38 3.69 -7.32
N SER A 147 -6.28 4.14 -8.59
CA SER A 147 -5.35 5.19 -8.98
C SER A 147 -6.05 6.55 -9.07
N THR A 148 -5.41 7.61 -8.56
CA THR A 148 -5.90 9.00 -8.63
C THR A 148 -5.65 9.63 -10.00
N ILE A 149 -6.30 10.76 -10.28
CA ILE A 149 -6.01 11.57 -11.48
C ILE A 149 -4.53 11.99 -11.51
N THR A 150 -3.96 12.40 -10.37
CA THR A 150 -2.53 12.75 -10.28
C THR A 150 -1.62 11.57 -10.62
N GLN A 151 -1.97 10.35 -10.21
CA GLN A 151 -1.26 9.13 -10.58
C GLN A 151 -1.37 8.82 -12.08
N GLN A 152 -2.56 9.02 -12.65
CA GLN A 152 -2.78 8.85 -14.08
C GLN A 152 -1.99 9.88 -14.89
N TYR A 153 -1.96 11.15 -14.45
CA TYR A 153 -1.14 12.20 -15.03
C TYR A 153 0.34 11.82 -15.01
N VAL A 154 0.88 11.44 -13.84
CA VAL A 154 2.30 11.05 -13.72
C VAL A 154 2.64 9.86 -14.61
N LYS A 155 1.77 8.84 -14.66
CA LYS A 155 1.95 7.68 -15.52
C LYS A 155 2.05 8.08 -16.99
N ASN A 156 1.20 9.01 -17.45
CA ASN A 156 1.09 9.35 -18.86
C ASN A 156 2.08 10.43 -19.30
N TYR A 157 2.46 11.34 -18.41
CA TYR A 157 3.31 12.49 -18.72
C TYR A 157 4.79 12.25 -18.37
N TYR A 158 5.10 11.60 -17.25
CA TYR A 158 6.48 11.47 -16.77
C TYR A 158 7.09 10.06 -16.95
N LEU A 159 6.26 9.02 -17.02
CA LEU A 159 6.73 7.64 -16.97
C LEU A 159 6.39 6.86 -18.26
N SER A 160 7.07 5.72 -18.43
CA SER A 160 6.76 4.72 -19.46
C SER A 160 5.49 3.94 -19.13
N GLN A 161 4.82 3.34 -20.13
CA GLN A 161 3.60 2.54 -19.89
C GLN A 161 3.84 1.10 -19.40
N GLU A 162 5.08 0.72 -19.11
CA GLU A 162 5.44 -0.62 -18.61
C GLU A 162 4.76 -0.94 -17.27
N GLN A 163 4.04 -2.06 -17.15
CA GLN A 163 3.32 -2.38 -15.92
C GLN A 163 4.19 -3.12 -14.88
N THR A 164 5.16 -2.42 -14.29
CA THR A 164 6.03 -2.96 -13.23
C THR A 164 5.73 -2.37 -11.84
N VAL A 165 6.04 -3.14 -10.78
CA VAL A 165 5.90 -2.68 -9.38
C VAL A 165 6.82 -1.49 -9.11
N SER A 166 8.05 -1.53 -9.61
CA SER A 166 9.02 -0.44 -9.46
C SER A 166 8.52 0.86 -10.09
N ARG A 167 7.91 0.78 -11.30
CA ARG A 167 7.26 1.95 -11.91
C ARG A 167 6.09 2.44 -11.06
N LYS A 168 5.25 1.55 -10.54
CA LYS A 168 4.11 1.95 -9.70
C LYS A 168 4.53 2.63 -8.40
N LEU A 169 5.65 2.22 -7.81
CA LEU A 169 6.25 2.91 -6.66
C LEU A 169 6.77 4.30 -7.02
N LYS A 170 7.46 4.43 -8.17
CA LYS A 170 7.86 5.75 -8.69
C LYS A 170 6.66 6.65 -8.93
N GLU A 171 5.60 6.12 -9.54
CA GLU A 171 4.33 6.84 -9.78
C GLU A 171 3.76 7.39 -8.46
N LEU A 172 3.66 6.55 -7.42
CA LEU A 172 3.17 6.98 -6.11
C LEU A 172 4.02 8.12 -5.52
N VAL A 173 5.34 8.00 -5.53
CA VAL A 173 6.25 9.03 -4.98
C VAL A 173 6.17 10.33 -5.76
N ILE A 174 6.21 10.25 -7.09
CA ILE A 174 6.14 11.44 -7.95
C ILE A 174 4.78 12.11 -7.82
N SER A 175 3.67 11.37 -7.70
CA SER A 175 2.35 11.96 -7.47
C SER A 175 2.28 12.75 -6.17
N LEU A 176 2.85 12.22 -5.07
CA LEU A 176 2.92 12.93 -3.79
C LEU A 176 3.76 14.21 -3.87
N LYS A 177 4.83 14.21 -4.68
CA LYS A 177 5.66 15.41 -4.90
C LYS A 177 4.94 16.42 -5.77
N LEU A 178 4.39 15.96 -6.90
CA LEU A 178 3.70 16.81 -7.87
C LEU A 178 2.52 17.55 -7.24
N ASP A 179 1.75 16.87 -6.40
CA ASP A 179 0.60 17.47 -5.70
C ASP A 179 0.98 18.61 -4.75
N ARG A 180 2.22 18.60 -4.24
CA ARG A 180 2.76 19.69 -3.41
C ARG A 180 3.29 20.87 -4.23
N GLU A 181 3.74 20.61 -5.46
CA GLU A 181 4.36 21.61 -6.32
C GLU A 181 3.38 22.27 -7.30
N LYS A 182 2.30 21.56 -7.66
CA LYS A 182 1.33 21.99 -8.66
C LYS A 182 -0.08 22.04 -8.08
N SER A 183 -0.88 22.99 -8.54
CA SER A 183 -2.29 23.06 -8.15
C SER A 183 -3.09 21.91 -8.76
N LYS A 184 -4.23 21.58 -8.15
CA LYS A 184 -5.18 20.59 -8.71
C LYS A 184 -5.66 20.98 -10.11
N ASP A 185 -5.88 22.27 -10.34
CA ASP A 185 -6.26 22.78 -11.67
C ASP A 185 -5.13 22.58 -12.70
N TYR A 186 -3.86 22.70 -12.30
CA TYR A 186 -2.73 22.39 -13.19
C TYR A 186 -2.70 20.89 -13.53
N ILE A 187 -2.92 20.03 -12.54
CA ILE A 187 -2.89 18.56 -12.73
C ILE A 187 -4.08 18.07 -13.57
N LEU A 188 -5.21 18.77 -13.50
CA LEU A 188 -6.43 18.44 -14.25
C LEU A 188 -6.41 18.93 -15.70
N ALA A 189 -5.57 19.92 -16.02
CA ALA A 189 -5.41 20.50 -17.36
C ALA A 189 -4.66 19.55 -18.31
#